data_AF-A0A7C5A712-F1
#
_entry.id   AF-A0A7C5A712-F1
#
_cell.length_a   1.000
_cell.length_b   1.000
_cell.length_c   1.000
_cell.angle_alpha   90.00
_cell.angle_beta   90.00
_cell.angle_gamma   90.00
#
_symmetry.space_group_name_H-M   'P 1'
#
loop_
_entity.id
_entity.type
_entity.pdbx_description
1 polymer ?
#
loop_
_entity_poly.entity_id
_entity_poly.type
_entity_poly.pdbx_seq_one_letter_code
_entity_poly.pdbx_strand_id
1 'polypeptide(L)'
;MAWQEKFTAGEWQTLLFAPLWVFSGIALADGKIDQKEIEAFSAEVSDAPLYKDDLVREVMLALAGGFPDVMTAYQADSRKIDIGLGEVADLLEAKAADHADNFKRVLLAIAAKVANASGSAIGGKVSDEEKNAFVIIALSLRAKLS
;
A
#
# COMPACT_ATOMS: atom_id res chain seq x y z
N MET A 1 8.33 -0.01 18.88
CA MET A 1 7.14 -0.69 18.34
C MET A 1 6.00 -0.30 19.26
N ALA A 2 5.44 0.89 19.05
CA ALA A 2 4.44 1.49 19.95
C ALA A 2 3.04 1.50 19.31
N TRP A 3 2.96 1.31 17.99
CA TRP A 3 1.69 1.30 17.27
C TRP A 3 1.08 -0.08 17.21
N GLN A 4 1.88 -1.13 16.97
CA GLN A 4 1.38 -2.52 16.89
C GLN A 4 0.53 -2.90 18.11
N GLU A 5 0.91 -2.47 19.31
CA GLU A 5 0.20 -2.77 20.56
C GLU A 5 -1.19 -2.11 20.67
N LYS A 6 -1.47 -1.08 19.86
CA LYS A 6 -2.78 -0.41 19.82
C LYS A 6 -3.79 -1.11 18.91
N PHE A 7 -3.33 -2.08 18.13
CA PHE A 7 -4.15 -2.87 17.23
C PHE A 7 -4.22 -4.31 17.71
N THR A 8 -5.35 -4.98 17.46
CA THR A 8 -5.42 -6.44 17.56
C THR A 8 -4.55 -7.06 16.47
N ALA A 9 -4.21 -8.35 16.62
CA ALA A 9 -3.38 -9.04 15.63
C ALA A 9 -3.96 -8.97 14.20
N GLY A 10 -5.28 -9.14 14.03
CA GLY A 10 -5.93 -9.07 12.73
C GLY A 10 -5.99 -7.65 12.13
N GLU A 11 -6.17 -6.64 12.97
CA GLU A 11 -6.14 -5.24 12.52
C GLU A 11 -4.73 -4.82 12.12
N TRP A 12 -3.71 -5.21 12.89
CA TRP A 12 -2.32 -4.96 12.55
C TRP A 12 -1.93 -5.65 11.24
N GLN A 13 -2.34 -6.91 11.07
CA GLN A 13 -2.14 -7.64 9.83
C GLN A 13 -2.80 -6.93 8.63
N THR A 14 -3.99 -6.37 8.82
CA THR A 14 -4.68 -5.58 7.80
C THR A 14 -3.86 -4.34 7.40
N LEU A 15 -3.21 -3.66 8.35
CA LEU A 15 -2.29 -2.57 8.04
C LEU A 15 -1.03 -3.04 7.29
N LEU A 16 -0.48 -4.20 7.65
CA LEU A 16 0.67 -4.81 6.95
C LEU A 16 0.34 -5.21 5.51
N PHE A 17 -0.91 -5.56 5.22
CA PHE A 17 -1.38 -5.89 3.88
C PHE A 17 -1.62 -4.65 3.00
N ALA A 18 -1.80 -3.47 3.59
CA ALA A 18 -2.14 -2.26 2.85
C ALA A 18 -1.15 -1.92 1.71
N PRO A 19 0.19 -1.95 1.93
CA PRO A 19 1.15 -1.73 0.84
C PRO A 19 1.10 -2.81 -0.23
N LEU A 20 0.77 -4.06 0.12
CA LEU A 20 0.68 -5.19 -0.81
C LEU A 20 -0.59 -5.12 -1.68
N TRP A 21 -1.74 -4.75 -1.11
CA TRP A 21 -2.96 -4.50 -1.87
C TRP A 21 -2.77 -3.35 -2.87
N VAL A 22 -2.09 -2.27 -2.45
CA VAL A 22 -1.76 -1.16 -3.35
C VAL A 22 -0.84 -1.61 -4.47
N PHE A 23 0.27 -2.27 -4.14
CA PHE A 23 1.23 -2.75 -5.12
C PHE A 23 0.56 -3.67 -6.14
N SER A 24 -0.11 -4.73 -5.68
CA SER A 24 -0.75 -5.70 -6.56
C SER A 24 -1.92 -5.10 -7.34
N GLY A 25 -2.66 -4.13 -6.77
CA GLY A 25 -3.74 -3.44 -7.46
C GLY A 25 -3.27 -2.62 -8.66
N ILE A 26 -2.06 -2.06 -8.59
CA ILE A 26 -1.44 -1.34 -9.71
C ILE A 26 -0.71 -2.30 -10.64
N ALA A 27 0.19 -3.14 -10.11
CA ALA A 27 1.06 -4.00 -10.90
C ALA A 27 0.33 -5.14 -11.65
N LEU A 28 -0.93 -5.43 -11.29
CA LEU A 28 -1.78 -6.38 -12.02
C LEU A 28 -2.84 -5.68 -12.87
N ALA A 29 -2.89 -4.35 -12.91
CA ALA A 29 -3.94 -3.62 -13.62
C ALA A 29 -3.92 -3.91 -15.14
N ASP A 30 -2.74 -4.08 -15.72
CA ASP A 30 -2.55 -4.44 -17.12
C ASP A 30 -2.39 -5.97 -17.35
N GLY A 31 -2.49 -6.76 -16.26
CA GLY A 31 -2.38 -8.21 -16.25
C GLY A 31 -0.97 -8.77 -16.18
N LYS A 32 0.09 -7.95 -16.03
CA LYS A 32 1.47 -8.43 -15.89
C LYS A 32 2.29 -7.60 -14.91
N ILE A 33 2.76 -8.25 -13.85
CA ILE A 33 3.77 -7.65 -12.97
C ILE A 33 5.11 -7.64 -13.68
N ASP A 34 5.72 -6.46 -13.80
CA ASP A 34 7.06 -6.30 -14.34
C ASP A 34 8.13 -6.16 -13.25
N GLN A 35 9.38 -6.36 -13.64
CA GLN A 35 10.52 -6.32 -12.72
C GLN A 35 10.78 -4.91 -12.13
N LYS A 36 10.47 -3.85 -12.87
CA LYS A 36 10.68 -2.46 -12.41
C LYS A 36 9.63 -2.07 -11.37
N GLU A 37 8.41 -2.56 -11.49
CA GLU A 37 7.35 -2.40 -10.49
C GLU A 37 7.76 -3.06 -9.16
N ILE A 38 8.28 -4.29 -9.24
CA ILE A 38 8.81 -5.01 -8.08
C ILE A 38 9.96 -4.21 -7.45
N GLU A 39 10.91 -3.72 -8.27
CA GLU A 39 12.04 -2.93 -7.79
C GLU A 39 11.60 -1.61 -7.15
N ALA A 40 10.62 -0.92 -7.73
CA ALA A 40 10.09 0.33 -7.18
C ALA A 40 9.39 0.10 -5.83
N PHE A 41 8.60 -0.97 -5.71
CA PHE A 41 7.98 -1.33 -4.44
C PHE A 41 9.01 -1.76 -3.38
N SER A 42 9.98 -2.57 -3.78
CA SER A 42 11.07 -3.03 -2.91
C SER A 42 11.93 -1.87 -2.39
N ALA A 43 12.20 -0.88 -3.26
CA ALA A 43 12.89 0.34 -2.87
C ALA A 43 12.10 1.12 -1.81
N GLU A 44 10.78 1.26 -1.98
CA GLU A 44 9.96 1.96 -0.98
C GLU A 44 9.96 1.26 0.39
N VAL A 45 9.87 -0.08 0.38
CA VAL A 45 9.94 -0.89 1.61
C VAL A 45 11.31 -0.76 2.26
N SER A 46 12.38 -0.67 1.47
CA SER A 46 13.75 -0.47 1.97
C SER A 46 13.96 0.92 2.57
N ASP A 47 13.28 1.94 2.03
CA ASP A 47 13.31 3.32 2.52
C ASP A 47 12.44 3.54 3.77
N ALA A 48 11.82 2.48 4.33
CA ALA A 48 10.98 2.55 5.51
C ALA A 48 11.56 3.38 6.68
N PRO A 49 12.86 3.30 7.05
CA PRO A 49 13.44 4.12 8.12
C PRO A 49 13.35 5.63 7.89
N LEU A 50 13.17 6.08 6.64
CA LEU A 50 13.18 7.50 6.26
C LEU A 50 11.81 8.18 6.47
N TYR A 51 10.74 7.42 6.66
CA TYR A 51 9.42 7.99 6.95
C TYR A 51 9.44 8.75 8.27
N LYS A 52 8.94 9.99 8.27
CA LYS A 52 8.84 10.82 9.47
C LYS A 52 7.71 10.37 10.39
N ASP A 53 6.57 10.03 9.79
CA ASP A 53 5.42 9.46 10.48
C ASP A 53 5.79 8.09 11.05
N ASP A 54 5.56 7.93 12.35
CA ASP A 54 5.97 6.76 13.11
C ASP A 54 5.07 5.55 12.86
N LEU A 55 3.77 5.71 12.61
CA LEU A 55 2.89 4.62 12.21
C LEU A 55 3.29 4.07 10.84
N VAL A 56 3.49 4.95 9.85
CA VAL A 56 3.94 4.54 8.51
C VAL A 56 5.27 3.80 8.60
N ARG A 57 6.24 4.40 9.31
CA ARG A 57 7.57 3.80 9.50
C ARG A 57 7.47 2.43 10.17
N GLU A 58 6.66 2.29 11.23
CA GLU A 58 6.51 1.03 11.95
C GLU A 58 5.87 -0.06 11.09
N VAL A 59 4.82 0.26 10.33
CA VAL A 59 4.18 -0.70 9.40
C VAL A 59 5.14 -1.14 8.30
N MET A 60 5.83 -0.19 7.65
CA MET A 60 6.74 -0.51 6.54
C MET A 60 7.97 -1.31 7.02
N LEU A 61 8.50 -1.01 8.22
CA LEU A 61 9.58 -1.80 8.83
C LEU A 61 9.12 -3.21 9.22
N ALA A 62 7.91 -3.34 9.79
CA ALA A 62 7.35 -4.65 10.14
C ALA A 62 7.08 -5.50 8.88
N LEU A 63 6.59 -4.88 7.81
CA LEU A 63 6.46 -5.52 6.50
C LEU A 63 7.82 -5.98 5.98
N ALA A 64 8.85 -5.13 6.02
CA ALA A 64 10.19 -5.47 5.56
C ALA A 64 10.81 -6.63 6.36
N GLY A 65 10.71 -6.57 7.69
CA GLY A 65 11.29 -7.57 8.60
C GLY A 65 10.57 -8.93 8.60
N GLY A 66 9.28 -8.95 8.27
CA GLY A 66 8.43 -10.14 8.24
C GLY A 66 7.93 -10.54 6.86
N PHE A 67 8.55 -10.04 5.78
CA PHE A 67 7.99 -10.11 4.43
C PHE A 67 7.54 -11.51 3.99
N PRO A 68 8.30 -12.60 4.20
CA PRO A 68 7.87 -13.95 3.78
C PRO A 68 6.56 -14.39 4.45
N ASP A 69 6.42 -14.14 5.75
CA ASP A 69 5.24 -14.53 6.53
C ASP A 69 4.03 -13.65 6.19
N VAL A 70 4.26 -12.34 6.06
CA VAL A 70 3.22 -11.40 5.66
C VAL A 70 2.72 -11.71 4.25
N MET A 71 3.61 -12.01 3.30
CA MET A 71 3.24 -12.39 1.94
C MET A 71 2.46 -13.70 1.90
N THR A 72 2.86 -14.70 2.69
CA THR A 72 2.13 -15.97 2.80
C THR A 72 0.71 -15.75 3.32
N ALA A 73 0.56 -14.95 4.38
CA ALA A 73 -0.75 -14.61 4.92
C ALA A 73 -1.59 -13.77 3.94
N TYR A 74 -0.96 -12.85 3.22
CA TYR A 74 -1.60 -12.02 2.19
C TYR A 74 -2.15 -12.88 1.05
N GLN A 75 -1.40 -13.86 0.56
CA GLN A 75 -1.85 -14.78 -0.49
C GLN A 75 -3.02 -15.68 -0.05
N ALA A 76 -3.16 -15.92 1.26
CA ALA A 76 -4.29 -16.64 1.83
C ALA A 76 -5.50 -15.73 2.13
N ASP A 77 -5.34 -14.41 2.02
CA ASP A 77 -6.41 -13.45 2.24
C ASP A 77 -7.41 -13.48 1.07
N SER A 78 -8.70 -13.57 1.40
CA SER A 78 -9.78 -13.66 0.41
C SER A 78 -10.51 -12.33 0.19
N ARG A 79 -10.14 -11.27 0.92
CA ARG A 79 -10.75 -9.95 0.75
C ARG A 79 -10.29 -9.38 -0.59
N LYS A 80 -11.23 -8.72 -1.26
CA LYS A 80 -10.91 -7.91 -2.43
C LYS A 80 -10.14 -6.66 -1.99
N ILE A 81 -9.31 -6.12 -2.89
CA ILE A 81 -8.47 -4.94 -2.64
C ILE A 81 -9.29 -3.75 -2.13
N ASP A 82 -10.44 -3.47 -2.75
CA ASP A 82 -11.33 -2.37 -2.36
C ASP A 82 -11.88 -2.54 -0.93
N ILE A 83 -12.26 -3.76 -0.57
CA ILE A 83 -12.71 -4.10 0.78
C ILE A 83 -11.57 -3.97 1.80
N GLY A 84 -10.41 -4.55 1.52
CA GLY A 84 -9.25 -4.49 2.42
C GLY A 84 -8.76 -3.06 2.65
N LEU A 85 -8.66 -2.25 1.60
CA LEU A 85 -8.28 -0.83 1.71
C LEU A 85 -9.36 0.01 2.40
N GLY A 86 -10.65 -0.33 2.25
CA GLY A 86 -11.74 0.26 3.01
C GLY A 86 -11.60 0.00 4.51
N GLU A 87 -11.29 -1.24 4.90
CA GLU A 87 -11.02 -1.61 6.29
C GLU A 87 -9.78 -0.90 6.85
N VAL A 88 -8.72 -0.75 6.05
CA VAL A 88 -7.55 0.07 6.42
C VAL A 88 -7.99 1.51 6.72
N ALA A 89 -8.82 2.11 5.88
CA ALA A 89 -9.32 3.46 6.11
C ALA A 89 -10.12 3.54 7.43
N ASP A 90 -11.00 2.58 7.70
CA ASP A 90 -11.78 2.52 8.94
C ASP A 90 -10.89 2.38 10.18
N LEU A 91 -9.87 1.52 10.13
CA LEU A 91 -8.93 1.31 11.24
C LEU A 91 -8.10 2.56 11.53
N LEU A 92 -7.62 3.24 10.49
CA LEU A 92 -6.86 4.46 10.63
C LEU A 92 -7.70 5.57 11.28
N GLU A 93 -8.93 5.79 10.81
CA GLU A 93 -9.82 6.80 11.41
C GLU A 93 -10.18 6.46 12.87
N ALA A 94 -10.40 5.18 13.18
CA ALA A 94 -10.82 4.76 14.52
C ALA A 94 -9.69 4.82 15.56
N LYS A 95 -8.44 4.52 15.16
CA LYS A 95 -7.35 4.27 16.13
C LYS A 95 -6.11 5.13 15.94
N ALA A 96 -5.97 5.78 14.79
CA ALA A 96 -4.81 6.57 14.44
C ALA A 96 -5.19 7.77 13.56
N ALA A 97 -6.27 8.48 13.91
CA ALA A 97 -6.82 9.58 13.10
C ALA A 97 -5.77 10.64 12.72
N ASP A 98 -4.87 10.97 13.66
CA ASP A 98 -3.78 11.93 13.44
C ASP A 98 -2.75 11.47 12.38
N HIS A 99 -2.69 10.16 12.11
CA HIS A 99 -1.80 9.54 11.11
C HIS A 99 -2.54 9.16 9.83
N ALA A 100 -3.87 9.09 9.86
CA ALA A 100 -4.69 8.50 8.81
C ALA A 100 -4.44 9.15 7.43
N ASP A 101 -4.49 10.48 7.37
CA ASP A 101 -4.29 11.22 6.12
C ASP A 101 -2.89 10.99 5.54
N ASN A 102 -1.86 10.99 6.40
CA ASN A 102 -0.49 10.80 5.93
C ASN A 102 -0.22 9.35 5.50
N PHE A 103 -0.74 8.37 6.24
CA PHE A 103 -0.63 6.95 5.88
C PHE A 103 -1.27 6.67 4.51
N LYS A 104 -2.49 7.17 4.29
CA LYS A 104 -3.20 7.06 3.00
C LYS A 104 -2.43 7.74 1.87
N ARG A 105 -1.80 8.90 2.12
CA ARG A 105 -0.96 9.60 1.13
C ARG A 105 0.29 8.80 0.77
N VAL A 106 0.92 8.12 1.73
CA VAL A 106 2.05 7.23 1.46
C VAL A 106 1.62 6.05 0.60
N LEU A 107 0.49 5.42 0.90
CA LEU A 107 -0.07 4.37 0.05
C LEU A 107 -0.33 4.85 -1.38
N LEU A 108 -0.89 6.05 -1.56
CA LEU A 108 -1.06 6.64 -2.90
C LEU A 108 0.26 6.98 -3.58
N ALA A 109 1.27 7.39 -2.82
CA ALA A 109 2.61 7.63 -3.36
C ALA A 109 3.26 6.32 -3.85
N ILE A 110 3.06 5.20 -3.13
CA ILE A 110 3.45 3.85 -3.59
C ILE A 110 2.75 3.53 -4.90
N ALA A 111 1.43 3.68 -4.97
CA ALA A 111 0.65 3.43 -6.17
C ALA A 111 1.19 4.21 -7.37
N ALA A 112 1.45 5.51 -7.18
CA ALA A 112 2.00 6.37 -8.22
C ALA A 112 3.43 5.96 -8.62
N LYS A 113 4.29 5.61 -7.67
CA LYS A 113 5.67 5.17 -7.96
C LYS A 113 5.68 3.89 -8.78
N VAL A 114 4.87 2.90 -8.40
CA VAL A 114 4.75 1.62 -9.12
C VAL A 114 4.23 1.86 -10.54
N ALA A 115 3.12 2.58 -10.71
CA ALA A 115 2.55 2.90 -12.02
C ALA A 115 3.48 3.73 -12.93
N ASN A 116 4.39 4.52 -12.35
CA ASN A 116 5.37 5.28 -13.13
C ASN A 116 6.63 4.44 -13.44
N ALA A 117 6.96 3.46 -12.59
CA ALA A 117 8.14 2.62 -12.75
C ALA A 117 7.95 1.58 -13.85
N SER A 118 6.72 1.04 -13.98
CA SER A 118 6.34 0.14 -15.06
C SER A 118 6.72 0.78 -16.39
N GLY A 119 6.35 2.05 -16.54
CA GLY A 119 6.70 2.87 -17.66
C GLY A 119 6.13 2.27 -18.93
N SER A 120 5.28 3.03 -19.57
CA SER A 120 5.36 3.14 -21.02
C SER A 120 6.76 3.62 -21.46
N ALA A 121 7.81 2.81 -21.23
CA ALA A 121 9.20 3.18 -21.31
C ALA A 121 9.54 3.50 -22.77
N ILE A 122 10.11 4.70 -22.94
CA ILE A 122 10.23 5.45 -24.21
C ILE A 122 8.89 6.04 -24.68
N GLY A 123 8.31 6.92 -23.85
CA GLY A 123 7.43 8.01 -24.30
C GLY A 123 5.92 7.88 -24.10
N GLY A 124 5.41 6.87 -23.39
CA GLY A 124 3.95 6.76 -23.17
C GLY A 124 3.48 7.20 -21.79
N LYS A 125 2.17 7.42 -21.69
CA LYS A 125 1.45 7.80 -20.47
C LYS A 125 1.04 6.53 -19.72
N VAL A 126 0.95 6.59 -18.39
CA VAL A 126 0.25 5.61 -17.54
C VAL A 126 -1.03 5.12 -18.24
N SER A 127 -1.24 3.80 -18.27
CA SER A 127 -2.37 3.17 -18.95
C SER A 127 -3.71 3.63 -18.34
N ASP A 128 -4.81 3.47 -19.08
CA ASP A 128 -6.13 3.83 -18.54
C ASP A 128 -6.57 2.83 -17.45
N GLU A 129 -6.11 1.59 -17.52
CA GLU A 129 -6.26 0.55 -16.51
C GLU A 129 -5.57 0.93 -15.20
N GLU A 130 -4.29 1.34 -15.23
CA GLU A 130 -3.55 1.80 -14.05
C GLU A 130 -4.18 3.08 -13.46
N LYS A 131 -4.68 4.00 -14.29
CA LYS A 131 -5.42 5.18 -13.81
C LYS A 131 -6.69 4.78 -13.09
N ASN A 132 -7.47 3.86 -13.66
CA ASN A 132 -8.70 3.37 -13.04
C ASN A 132 -8.39 2.64 -11.72
N ALA A 133 -7.36 1.80 -11.70
CA ALA A 133 -6.89 1.14 -10.48
C ALA A 133 -6.46 2.15 -9.41
N PHE A 134 -5.71 3.19 -9.79
CA PHE A 134 -5.34 4.28 -8.89
C PHE A 134 -6.56 4.99 -8.30
N VAL A 135 -7.57 5.31 -9.12
CA VAL A 135 -8.82 5.93 -8.64
C VAL A 135 -9.56 5.00 -7.67
N ILE A 136 -9.66 3.71 -7.98
CA ILE A 136 -10.29 2.72 -7.08
C ILE A 136 -9.55 2.65 -5.74
N ILE A 137 -8.21 2.61 -5.76
CA ILE A 137 -7.38 2.62 -4.55
C ILE A 137 -7.66 3.90 -3.72
N ALA A 138 -7.66 5.07 -4.36
CA ALA A 138 -7.90 6.33 -3.69
C ALA A 138 -9.30 6.43 -3.07
N LEU A 139 -10.33 5.98 -3.79
CA LEU A 139 -11.70 5.92 -3.30
C LEU A 139 -11.85 4.93 -2.14
N SER A 140 -11.24 3.75 -2.24
CA SER A 140 -11.28 2.72 -1.20
C SER A 140 -10.64 3.20 0.10
N LEU A 141 -9.49 3.88 -0.03
CA LEU A 141 -8.82 4.53 1.10
C LEU A 141 -9.56 5.76 1.66
N ARG A 142 -10.57 6.25 0.94
CA ARG A 142 -11.29 7.52 1.22
C ARG A 142 -10.30 8.67 1.38
N ALA A 143 -9.26 8.66 0.55
CA ALA A 143 -8.17 9.61 0.64
C ALA A 143 -8.59 10.99 0.11
N LYS A 144 -8.14 12.05 0.77
CA LYS A 144 -8.34 13.42 0.29
C LYS A 144 -7.37 13.69 -0.87
N LEU A 145 -7.91 13.95 -2.06
CA LEU A 145 -7.13 14.26 -3.28
C LEU A 145 -6.76 15.76 -3.42
N SER A 146 -6.87 16.52 -2.33
CA SER A 146 -6.59 17.96 -2.26
C SER A 146 -5.17 18.27 -1.77
#